data_AF-A0A1V8USY8-F1
#
_entry.id   AF-A0A1V8USY8-F1
#
_cell.length_a   1.000
_cell.length_b   1.000
_cell.length_c   1.000
_cell.angle_alpha   90.00
_cell.angle_beta   90.00
_cell.angle_gamma   90.00
#
_symmetry.space_group_name_H-M   'P 1'
#
loop_
_entity.id
_entity.type
_entity.pdbx_description
1 polymer ?
#
loop_
_entity_poly.entity_id
_entity_poly.type
_entity_poly.pdbx_seq_one_letter_code
_entity_poly.pdbx_strand_id
1 'polypeptide(L)'
;KSWWSSGNESEEPTALYYCVVYLAPGDYHRFHSPVSWVVESRRHFAGELYSVSPYLQRTLPGLFTLNERVVLLGRWKYGFFSYTPVGATNVGSIVVNFDRELRTNSLLTDTRADRAAEKAAESGEPYSGYAEATYTAASRVLGGHPLQRGEEMGGFQLGSTIVMVFEGPKGRRPTFDEGFMDQGRRGGWKWCIEKGMQVKVGEKLGYAVTEEG
;
A
#
# COMPACT_ATOMS: atom_id res chain seq x y z
N LYS A 1 -15.79 -11.04 -19.44
CA LYS A 1 -15.29 -9.66 -19.21
C LYS A 1 -16.49 -8.82 -18.78
N SER A 2 -16.40 -8.11 -17.67
CA SER A 2 -17.53 -7.42 -17.05
C SER A 2 -17.68 -5.98 -17.58
N TRP A 3 -18.90 -5.44 -17.46
CA TRP A 3 -19.32 -4.12 -17.96
C TRP A 3 -18.56 -2.91 -17.38
N TRP A 4 -17.68 -3.09 -16.38
CA TRP A 4 -16.78 -2.06 -15.87
C TRP A 4 -15.40 -2.05 -16.54
N SER A 5 -15.04 -3.09 -17.32
CA SER A 5 -13.88 -3.01 -18.20
C SER A 5 -14.35 -2.33 -19.48
N SER A 6 -14.04 -1.04 -19.63
CA SER A 6 -14.16 -0.35 -20.91
C SER A 6 -13.32 -1.10 -21.94
N GLY A 7 -13.97 -1.98 -22.69
CA GLY A 7 -13.36 -2.63 -23.83
C GLY A 7 -13.22 -1.60 -24.93
N ASN A 8 -12.04 -0.99 -25.03
CA ASN A 8 -11.51 -0.52 -26.30
C ASN A 8 -9.98 -0.47 -26.24
N GLU A 9 -9.35 -0.92 -27.32
CA GLU A 9 -7.91 -1.07 -27.50
C GLU A 9 -7.19 0.29 -27.46
N SER A 10 -6.66 0.65 -26.29
CA SER A 10 -5.35 1.29 -26.09
C SER A 10 -5.16 1.51 -24.59
N GLU A 11 -4.75 0.49 -23.82
CA GLU A 11 -4.41 0.73 -22.42
C GLU A 11 -3.29 1.79 -22.39
N GLU A 12 -3.55 2.93 -21.76
CA GLU A 12 -2.51 3.92 -21.52
C GLU A 12 -1.35 3.20 -20.80
N PRO A 13 -0.10 3.35 -21.26
CA PRO A 13 1.01 2.65 -20.64
C PRO A 13 1.05 3.00 -19.15
N THR A 14 1.12 1.99 -18.28
CA THR A 14 1.20 2.19 -16.84
C THR A 14 2.65 2.08 -16.36
N ALA A 15 2.91 2.57 -15.16
CA ALA A 15 4.16 2.42 -14.43
C ALA A 15 3.86 2.24 -12.94
N LEU A 16 4.78 1.62 -12.21
CA LEU A 16 4.71 1.54 -10.75
C LEU A 16 5.21 2.84 -10.12
N TYR A 17 4.39 3.36 -9.22
CA TYR A 17 4.66 4.51 -8.39
C TYR A 17 4.65 4.08 -6.92
N TYR A 18 5.44 4.76 -6.09
CA TYR A 18 5.39 4.57 -4.65
C TYR A 18 5.45 5.89 -3.91
N CYS A 19 4.85 5.91 -2.72
CA CYS A 19 4.87 7.04 -1.80
C CYS A 19 5.01 6.51 -0.38
N VAL A 20 5.86 7.15 0.41
CA VAL A 20 6.08 6.83 1.82
C VAL A 20 5.67 8.03 2.65
N VAL A 21 4.70 7.83 3.54
CA VAL A 21 4.18 8.86 4.45
C VAL A 21 4.57 8.49 5.87
N TYR A 22 5.41 9.31 6.48
CA TYR A 22 5.80 9.17 7.88
C TYR A 22 4.81 9.94 8.78
N LEU A 23 4.38 9.31 9.87
CA LEU A 23 3.49 9.89 10.87
C LEU A 23 4.27 10.03 12.18
N ALA A 24 4.58 11.27 12.55
CA ALA A 24 5.24 11.59 13.81
C ALA A 24 4.31 11.33 15.00
N PRO A 25 4.83 11.20 16.24
CA PRO A 25 4.02 10.89 17.42
C PRO A 25 2.85 11.85 17.69
N GLY A 26 2.96 13.13 17.26
CA GLY A 26 1.90 14.13 17.42
C GLY A 26 0.90 14.21 16.26
N ASP A 27 1.10 13.44 15.19
CA ASP A 27 0.26 13.49 14.00
C ASP A 27 -1.03 12.68 14.16
N TYR A 28 -1.90 12.73 13.14
CA TYR A 28 -3.10 11.91 13.07
C TYR A 28 -2.74 10.47 12.63
N HIS A 29 -2.98 9.49 13.51
CA HIS A 29 -2.57 8.08 13.31
C HIS A 29 -3.65 7.17 12.71
N ARG A 30 -4.80 7.70 12.29
CA ARG A 30 -5.75 6.91 11.51
C ARG A 30 -5.46 7.08 10.03
N PHE A 31 -5.67 6.01 9.29
CA PHE A 31 -5.36 5.98 7.87
C PHE A 31 -6.60 5.63 7.04
N HIS A 32 -6.71 6.33 5.93
CA HIS A 32 -7.88 6.32 5.06
C HIS A 32 -7.49 5.86 3.67
N SER A 33 -8.45 5.28 2.96
CA SER A 33 -8.26 4.86 1.59
C SER A 33 -8.07 6.11 0.69
N PRO A 34 -6.92 6.27 0.01
CA PRO A 34 -6.66 7.48 -0.79
C PRO A 34 -7.46 7.48 -2.10
N VAL A 35 -7.92 6.31 -2.54
CA VAL A 35 -8.66 6.05 -3.78
C VAL A 35 -9.75 5.02 -3.53
N SER A 36 -10.66 4.84 -4.49
CA SER A 36 -11.53 3.66 -4.48
C SER A 36 -10.79 2.47 -5.07
N TRP A 37 -10.78 1.34 -4.37
CA TRP A 37 -10.08 0.12 -4.77
C TRP A 37 -10.69 -1.10 -4.08
N VAL A 38 -10.28 -2.30 -4.52
CA VAL A 38 -10.73 -3.57 -3.95
C VAL A 38 -9.52 -4.27 -3.35
N VAL A 39 -9.55 -4.50 -2.03
CA VAL A 39 -8.53 -5.28 -1.32
C VAL A 39 -8.84 -6.76 -1.51
N GLU A 40 -7.89 -7.50 -2.07
CA GLU A 40 -8.04 -8.93 -2.38
C GLU A 40 -7.43 -9.81 -1.30
N SER A 41 -6.28 -9.42 -0.77
CA SER A 41 -5.59 -10.16 0.28
C SER A 41 -4.80 -9.26 1.21
N ARG A 42 -4.41 -9.84 2.34
CA ARG A 42 -3.52 -9.25 3.34
C ARG A 42 -2.38 -10.20 3.59
N ARG A 43 -1.16 -9.67 3.65
CA ARG A 43 0.01 -10.37 4.19
C ARG A 43 0.50 -9.64 5.43
N HIS A 44 0.55 -10.34 6.56
CA HIS A 44 1.10 -9.81 7.80
C HIS A 44 2.48 -10.40 8.00
N PHE A 45 3.46 -9.51 8.08
CA PHE A 45 4.84 -9.85 8.39
C PHE A 45 5.06 -9.46 9.84
N ALA A 46 5.24 -10.46 10.69
CA ALA A 46 5.79 -10.23 12.03
C ALA A 46 7.22 -9.67 11.89
N GLY A 47 7.61 -8.81 12.81
CA GLY A 47 8.90 -8.15 12.76
C GLY A 47 9.14 -7.30 13.99
N GLU A 48 10.22 -6.54 13.92
CA GLU A 48 10.65 -5.65 14.99
C GLU A 48 9.79 -4.39 15.06
N LEU A 49 9.99 -3.58 16.09
CA LEU A 49 9.32 -2.28 16.24
C LEU A 49 10.36 -1.17 16.41
N TYR A 50 11.32 -1.11 15.50
CA TYR A 50 12.31 -0.04 15.49
C TYR A 50 11.67 1.31 15.18
N SER A 51 12.28 2.38 15.70
CA SER A 51 11.75 3.73 15.50
C SER A 51 11.92 4.12 14.04
N VAL A 52 10.82 4.55 13.43
CA VAL A 52 10.81 5.08 12.06
C VAL A 52 11.16 6.57 12.01
N SER A 53 11.90 7.10 12.97
CA SER A 53 12.33 8.51 12.91
C SER A 53 13.13 8.79 11.63
N PRO A 54 13.03 9.99 11.01
CA PRO A 54 13.75 10.29 9.78
C PRO A 54 15.26 10.10 9.88
N TYR A 55 15.85 10.24 11.07
CA TYR A 55 17.25 9.94 11.32
C TYR A 55 17.55 8.45 11.13
N LEU A 56 16.81 7.57 11.80
CA LEU A 56 17.00 6.12 11.69
C LEU A 56 16.66 5.57 10.30
N GLN A 57 15.65 6.14 9.63
CA GLN A 57 15.35 5.78 8.23
C GLN A 57 16.54 5.99 7.28
N ARG A 58 17.41 6.97 7.57
CA ARG A 58 18.60 7.25 6.75
C ARG A 58 19.79 6.36 7.11
N THR A 59 19.85 5.83 8.33
CA THR A 59 21.02 5.11 8.85
C THR A 59 20.84 3.60 8.90
N LEU A 60 19.60 3.10 8.92
CA LEU A 60 19.28 1.66 8.93
C LEU A 60 18.67 1.22 7.59
N PRO A 61 19.47 0.60 6.70
CA PRO A 61 18.96 0.01 5.47
C PRO A 61 17.88 -1.04 5.77
N GLY A 62 16.79 -1.02 5.01
CA GLY A 62 15.73 -2.02 5.17
C GLY A 62 14.86 -1.86 6.43
N LEU A 63 14.87 -0.70 7.09
CA LEU A 63 14.08 -0.45 8.31
C LEU A 63 12.62 -0.90 8.18
N PHE A 64 11.95 -0.58 7.07
CA PHE A 64 10.55 -0.95 6.83
C PHE A 64 10.34 -2.44 6.60
N THR A 65 11.36 -3.17 6.14
CA THR A 65 11.28 -4.63 5.96
C THR A 65 11.58 -5.40 7.24
N LEU A 66 12.32 -4.79 8.16
CA LEU A 66 12.58 -5.33 9.50
C LEU A 66 11.38 -5.14 10.43
N ASN A 67 10.69 -4.01 10.30
CA ASN A 67 9.55 -3.74 11.15
C ASN A 67 8.33 -4.61 10.81
N GLU A 68 7.53 -4.87 11.84
CA GLU A 68 6.19 -5.44 11.69
C GLU A 68 5.38 -4.59 10.70
N ARG A 69 4.73 -5.25 9.74
CA ARG A 69 3.93 -4.57 8.72
C ARG A 69 2.77 -5.43 8.24
N VAL A 70 1.73 -4.74 7.80
CA VAL A 70 0.56 -5.35 7.18
C VAL A 70 0.49 -4.86 5.75
N VAL A 71 0.57 -5.76 4.78
CA VAL A 71 0.52 -5.44 3.35
C VAL A 71 -0.87 -5.77 2.85
N LEU A 72 -1.66 -4.74 2.53
CA LEU A 72 -2.96 -4.91 1.86
C LEU A 72 -2.72 -4.87 0.35
N LEU A 73 -3.12 -5.93 -0.35
CA LEU A 73 -2.92 -6.13 -1.78
C LEU A 73 -4.26 -6.11 -2.49
N GLY A 74 -4.32 -5.50 -3.66
CA GLY A 74 -5.53 -5.48 -4.46
C GLY A 74 -5.38 -4.66 -5.72
N ARG A 75 -6.51 -4.11 -6.18
CA ARG A 75 -6.59 -3.41 -7.46
C ARG A 75 -7.46 -2.17 -7.40
N TRP A 76 -7.04 -1.15 -8.14
CA TRP A 76 -7.78 0.09 -8.39
C TRP A 76 -7.97 0.27 -9.91
N LYS A 77 -8.52 1.41 -10.34
CA LYS A 77 -8.89 1.62 -11.75
C LYS A 77 -7.74 1.50 -12.77
N TYR A 78 -6.48 1.59 -12.34
CA TYR A 78 -5.31 1.51 -13.21
C TYR A 78 -4.48 0.22 -13.01
N GLY A 79 -5.02 -0.77 -12.28
CA GLY A 79 -4.36 -2.05 -12.05
C GLY A 79 -4.02 -2.26 -10.57
N PHE A 80 -2.81 -2.71 -10.28
CA PHE A 80 -2.35 -3.05 -8.94
C PHE A 80 -2.35 -1.85 -7.98
N PHE A 81 -2.77 -2.10 -6.74
CA PHE A 81 -2.68 -1.15 -5.64
C PHE A 81 -2.30 -1.89 -4.35
N SER A 82 -1.32 -1.36 -3.63
CA SER A 82 -0.87 -1.84 -2.34
C SER A 82 -0.86 -0.71 -1.33
N TYR A 83 -1.37 -1.02 -0.14
CA TYR A 83 -1.35 -0.12 1.02
C TYR A 83 -0.74 -0.84 2.21
N THR A 84 0.39 -0.34 2.69
CA THR A 84 1.20 -1.04 3.69
C THR A 84 1.42 -0.19 4.93
N PRO A 85 0.60 -0.36 5.97
CA PRO A 85 0.90 0.14 7.30
C PRO A 85 2.14 -0.57 7.88
N VAL A 86 3.12 0.21 8.34
CA VAL A 86 4.35 -0.27 8.99
C VAL A 86 4.38 0.26 10.43
N GLY A 87 4.53 -0.67 11.38
CA GLY A 87 4.59 -0.39 12.80
C GLY A 87 5.92 0.24 13.21
N ALA A 88 5.95 0.83 14.41
CA ALA A 88 7.17 1.32 15.03
C ALA A 88 7.08 1.28 16.56
N THR A 89 8.11 1.81 17.23
CA THR A 89 8.32 1.70 18.68
C THR A 89 7.19 2.26 19.52
N ASN A 90 7.11 1.76 20.76
CA ASN A 90 6.31 2.20 21.92
C ASN A 90 4.87 1.70 22.03
N VAL A 91 4.12 1.44 20.96
CA VAL A 91 2.78 0.80 21.08
C VAL A 91 2.32 0.24 19.73
N GLY A 92 3.16 -0.56 19.04
CA GLY A 92 3.12 -0.87 17.60
C GLY A 92 1.92 -1.62 17.01
N SER A 93 0.71 -1.51 17.57
CA SER A 93 -0.47 -2.19 17.06
C SER A 93 -0.97 -1.52 15.76
N ILE A 94 -1.00 -2.28 14.67
CA ILE A 94 -1.65 -1.91 13.42
C ILE A 94 -3.06 -2.49 13.45
N VAL A 95 -4.06 -1.62 13.37
CA VAL A 95 -5.46 -2.05 13.29
C VAL A 95 -5.96 -1.87 11.87
N VAL A 96 -6.60 -2.90 11.32
CA VAL A 96 -7.34 -2.84 10.05
C VAL A 96 -8.82 -3.08 10.38
N ASN A 97 -9.64 -2.06 10.20
CA ASN A 97 -11.02 -1.99 10.71
C ASN A 97 -11.91 -3.15 10.22
N PHE A 98 -11.73 -3.56 8.97
CA PHE A 98 -12.51 -4.64 8.35
C PHE A 98 -11.90 -6.04 8.56
N ASP A 99 -10.70 -6.14 9.14
CA ASP A 99 -10.04 -7.41 9.43
C ASP A 99 -9.96 -7.64 10.95
N ARG A 100 -11.06 -8.19 11.50
CA ARG A 100 -11.15 -8.54 12.93
C ARG A 100 -10.26 -9.71 13.32
N GLU A 101 -9.66 -10.39 12.36
CA GLU A 101 -8.82 -11.57 12.56
C GLU A 101 -7.33 -11.22 12.63
N LEU A 102 -6.96 -10.03 12.18
CA LEU A 102 -5.61 -9.50 12.30
C LEU A 102 -5.25 -9.24 13.77
N ARG A 103 -4.10 -9.74 14.18
CA ARG A 103 -3.46 -9.47 15.47
C ARG A 103 -2.04 -9.03 15.19
N THR A 104 -1.66 -7.86 15.66
CA THR A 104 -0.32 -7.29 15.53
C THR A 104 0.25 -6.99 16.91
N ASN A 105 1.56 -6.73 17.01
CA ASN A 105 2.22 -6.40 18.28
C ASN A 105 1.93 -7.42 19.39
N SER A 106 1.88 -8.71 19.02
CA SER A 106 1.80 -9.78 20.01
C SER A 106 3.20 -10.05 20.54
N LEU A 107 3.50 -9.52 21.73
CA LEU A 107 4.73 -9.79 22.50
C LEU A 107 4.92 -11.27 22.86
N LEU A 108 3.89 -12.07 22.62
CA LEU A 108 3.86 -13.51 22.78
C LEU A 108 3.76 -14.11 21.38
N THR A 109 4.62 -15.07 21.11
CA THR A 109 4.83 -15.89 19.90
C THR A 109 3.61 -16.69 19.43
N ASP A 110 2.40 -16.18 19.63
CA ASP A 110 1.14 -16.85 19.26
C ASP A 110 0.42 -16.08 18.14
N THR A 111 1.19 -15.58 17.17
CA THR A 111 0.61 -15.03 15.95
C THR A 111 0.20 -16.17 15.01
N ARG A 112 -0.80 -15.92 14.15
CA ARG A 112 -1.09 -16.82 13.03
C ARG A 112 0.13 -17.03 12.11
N ALA A 113 1.08 -16.10 12.11
CA ALA A 113 2.34 -16.23 11.40
C ALA A 113 3.22 -17.30 12.05
N ASP A 114 3.35 -17.31 13.39
CA ASP A 114 4.10 -18.34 14.12
C ASP A 114 3.49 -19.74 13.90
N ARG A 115 2.16 -19.86 14.00
CA ARG A 115 1.46 -21.14 13.71
C ARG A 115 1.59 -21.57 12.25
N ALA A 116 1.64 -20.62 11.31
CA ALA A 116 1.86 -20.93 9.90
C ALA A 116 3.31 -21.36 9.65
N ALA A 117 4.27 -20.79 10.37
CA ALA A 117 5.68 -21.19 10.35
C ALA A 117 5.87 -22.59 10.91
N GLU A 118 5.26 -22.89 12.06
CA GLU A 118 5.28 -24.23 12.67
C GLU A 118 4.65 -25.27 11.75
N LYS A 119 3.46 -24.99 11.19
CA LYS A 119 2.82 -25.90 10.22
C LYS A 119 3.64 -26.13 8.97
N ALA A 120 4.27 -25.10 8.42
CA ALA A 120 5.16 -25.22 7.27
C ALA A 120 6.40 -26.06 7.61
N ALA A 121 6.96 -25.88 8.83
CA ALA A 121 8.06 -26.70 9.32
C ALA A 121 7.64 -28.18 9.51
N GLU A 122 6.43 -28.43 10.03
CA GLU A 122 5.86 -29.78 10.16
C GLU A 122 5.58 -30.44 8.80
N SER A 123 5.10 -29.67 7.81
CA SER A 123 4.80 -30.17 6.47
C SER A 123 6.02 -30.23 5.54
N GLY A 124 7.18 -29.73 5.98
CA GLY A 124 8.39 -29.62 5.16
C GLY A 124 8.27 -28.57 4.02
N GLU A 125 7.28 -27.68 4.10
CA GLU A 125 7.06 -26.61 3.13
C GLU A 125 7.88 -25.36 3.51
N PRO A 126 8.37 -24.60 2.52
CA PRO A 126 9.07 -23.35 2.80
C PRO A 126 8.11 -22.31 3.39
N TYR A 127 8.37 -21.88 4.62
CA TYR A 127 7.63 -20.77 5.23
C TYR A 127 8.04 -19.44 4.58
N SER A 128 7.05 -18.73 4.04
CA SER A 128 7.25 -17.49 3.27
C SER A 128 7.50 -16.25 4.15
N GLY A 129 7.52 -16.39 5.48
CA GLY A 129 7.79 -15.29 6.42
C GLY A 129 6.59 -14.38 6.70
N TYR A 130 5.38 -14.76 6.29
CA TYR A 130 4.16 -14.00 6.55
C TYR A 130 2.91 -14.87 6.72
N ALA A 131 1.92 -14.33 7.43
CA ALA A 131 0.57 -14.87 7.47
C ALA A 131 -0.33 -14.18 6.43
N GLU A 132 -0.87 -14.95 5.50
CA GLU A 132 -1.79 -14.45 4.48
C GLU A 132 -3.26 -14.67 4.87
N ALA A 133 -4.12 -13.72 4.52
CA ALA A 133 -5.57 -13.88 4.51
C ALA A 133 -6.14 -13.31 3.22
N THR A 134 -7.19 -13.93 2.71
CA THR A 134 -7.87 -13.50 1.48
C THR A 134 -9.25 -12.93 1.79
N TYR A 135 -9.63 -11.87 1.10
CA TYR A 135 -10.93 -11.21 1.25
C TYR A 135 -11.91 -11.55 0.12
N THR A 136 -11.64 -12.63 -0.64
CA THR A 136 -12.47 -13.07 -1.77
C THR A 136 -13.96 -13.21 -1.42
N ALA A 137 -14.26 -13.68 -0.22
CA ALA A 137 -15.62 -13.83 0.28
C ALA A 137 -16.30 -12.52 0.73
N ALA A 138 -15.56 -11.43 0.89
CA ALA A 138 -16.10 -10.15 1.38
C ALA A 138 -17.08 -9.50 0.41
N SER A 139 -16.93 -9.73 -0.89
CA SER A 139 -17.90 -9.33 -1.91
C SER A 139 -17.98 -10.40 -3.00
N ARG A 140 -19.16 -11.01 -3.17
CA ARG A 140 -19.39 -12.00 -4.24
C ARG A 140 -19.21 -11.42 -5.64
N VAL A 141 -19.42 -10.11 -5.80
CA VAL A 141 -19.33 -9.42 -7.09
C VAL A 141 -17.91 -8.97 -7.38
N LEU A 142 -17.23 -8.43 -6.37
CA LEU A 142 -15.91 -7.82 -6.55
C LEU A 142 -14.75 -8.76 -6.22
N GLY A 143 -14.99 -9.88 -5.53
CA GLY A 143 -13.95 -10.84 -5.17
C GLY A 143 -12.91 -10.26 -4.20
N GLY A 144 -13.34 -9.36 -3.30
CA GLY A 144 -12.48 -8.65 -2.36
C GLY A 144 -13.27 -7.69 -1.48
N HIS A 145 -12.61 -7.02 -0.53
CA HIS A 145 -13.20 -5.97 0.29
C HIS A 145 -13.14 -4.63 -0.43
N PRO A 146 -14.28 -4.04 -0.84
CA PRO A 146 -14.29 -2.74 -1.51
C PRO A 146 -14.05 -1.62 -0.51
N LEU A 147 -13.20 -0.66 -0.89
CA LEU A 147 -12.98 0.58 -0.15
C LEU A 147 -13.27 1.78 -1.03
N GLN A 148 -13.91 2.79 -0.44
CA GLN A 148 -14.17 4.07 -1.10
C GLN A 148 -13.09 5.09 -0.75
N ARG A 149 -12.85 6.04 -1.68
CA ARG A 149 -11.96 7.18 -1.39
C ARG A 149 -12.42 7.93 -0.14
N GLY A 150 -11.52 8.09 0.83
CA GLY A 150 -11.75 8.76 2.11
C GLY A 150 -12.25 7.84 3.23
N GLU A 151 -12.60 6.59 2.93
CA GLU A 151 -13.05 5.62 3.93
C GLU A 151 -11.92 5.30 4.93
N GLU A 152 -12.22 5.29 6.23
CA GLU A 152 -11.26 4.94 7.27
C GLU A 152 -10.98 3.42 7.25
N MET A 153 -9.73 3.05 6.98
CA MET A 153 -9.33 1.65 6.85
C MET A 153 -8.79 1.09 8.16
N GLY A 154 -8.28 1.94 9.05
CA GLY A 154 -7.57 1.51 10.23
C GLY A 154 -6.76 2.62 10.89
N GLY A 155 -5.85 2.22 11.77
CA GLY A 155 -4.96 3.16 12.43
C GLY A 155 -3.81 2.51 13.16
N PHE A 156 -2.91 3.36 13.63
CA PHE A 156 -1.81 3.04 14.52
C PHE A 156 -2.09 3.62 15.91
N GLN A 157 -1.41 3.11 16.93
CA GLN A 157 -1.48 3.71 18.27
C GLN A 157 -0.42 4.82 18.47
N LEU A 158 0.79 4.70 17.90
CA LEU A 158 1.84 5.73 17.97
C LEU A 158 2.84 5.59 16.80
N GLY A 159 3.57 6.67 16.49
CA GLY A 159 4.70 6.79 15.54
C GLY A 159 4.79 5.71 14.45
N SER A 160 4.49 6.03 13.20
CA SER A 160 4.25 4.99 12.18
C SER A 160 4.61 5.44 10.76
N THR A 161 4.54 4.52 9.80
CA THR A 161 4.77 4.83 8.39
C THR A 161 3.78 4.08 7.52
N ILE A 162 3.31 4.74 6.47
CA ILE A 162 2.48 4.15 5.43
C ILE A 162 3.30 4.11 4.15
N VAL A 163 3.40 2.94 3.54
CA VAL A 163 3.99 2.76 2.22
C VAL A 163 2.87 2.40 1.24
N MET A 164 2.76 3.19 0.18
CA MET A 164 1.85 2.92 -0.94
C MET A 164 2.66 2.54 -2.17
N VAL A 165 2.22 1.51 -2.88
CA VAL A 165 2.78 1.11 -4.18
C VAL A 165 1.62 0.84 -5.12
N PHE A 166 1.59 1.46 -6.29
CA PHE A 166 0.45 1.36 -7.19
C PHE A 166 0.84 1.56 -8.65
N GLU A 167 0.09 0.92 -9.55
CA GLU A 167 0.17 1.15 -10.98
C GLU A 167 -0.60 2.40 -11.36
N GLY A 168 0.03 3.36 -12.03
CA GLY A 168 -0.63 4.57 -12.53
C GLY A 168 -0.25 4.85 -13.98
N PRO A 169 -0.96 5.74 -14.68
CA PRO A 169 -0.65 6.06 -16.06
C PRO A 169 0.73 6.74 -16.18
N LYS A 170 1.56 6.26 -17.10
CA LYS A 170 2.94 6.72 -17.36
C LYS A 170 3.00 7.97 -18.25
N GLY A 171 1.90 8.24 -18.98
CA GLY A 171 1.85 9.17 -20.10
C GLY A 171 2.54 8.61 -21.35
N ARG A 172 2.22 9.13 -22.53
CA ARG A 172 2.86 8.73 -23.79
C ARG A 172 3.85 9.77 -24.29
N ARG A 173 4.84 9.28 -25.04
CA ARG A 173 5.68 10.16 -25.85
C ARG A 173 4.87 10.64 -27.05
N PRO A 174 4.90 11.94 -27.39
CA PRO A 174 4.19 12.46 -28.54
C PRO A 174 4.66 11.87 -29.88
N THR A 175 5.97 11.61 -30.04
CA THR A 175 6.55 11.04 -31.25
C THR A 175 7.70 10.07 -30.93
N PHE A 176 8.04 9.20 -31.90
CA PHE A 176 9.19 8.29 -31.85
C PHE A 176 10.35 8.73 -32.77
N ASP A 177 10.26 9.94 -33.35
CA ASP A 177 11.24 10.43 -34.32
C ASP A 177 12.62 10.63 -33.68
N GLU A 178 13.69 10.23 -34.40
CA GLU A 178 15.09 10.28 -33.93
C GLU A 178 15.60 11.70 -33.62
N GLY A 179 14.89 12.75 -34.05
CA GLY A 179 15.18 14.16 -33.78
C GLY A 179 14.29 14.84 -32.73
N PHE A 180 13.37 14.11 -32.08
CA PHE A 180 12.47 14.72 -31.09
C PHE A 180 13.23 15.06 -29.80
N MET A 181 13.43 16.36 -29.56
CA MET A 181 13.90 16.85 -28.26
C MET A 181 12.78 16.69 -27.23
N ASP A 182 13.05 15.99 -26.13
CA ASP A 182 12.06 15.57 -25.12
C ASP A 182 11.32 16.76 -24.51
N GLN A 183 10.14 17.09 -25.05
CA GLN A 183 9.22 18.08 -24.48
C GLN A 183 8.35 17.48 -23.35
N GLY A 184 8.66 16.27 -22.88
CA GLY A 184 7.92 15.57 -21.86
C GLY A 184 6.80 14.68 -22.38
N ARG A 185 6.33 13.78 -21.52
CA ARG A 185 5.19 12.89 -21.82
C ARG A 185 3.86 13.63 -21.65
N ARG A 186 2.91 13.41 -22.57
CA ARG A 186 1.52 13.88 -22.43
C ARG A 186 0.75 12.97 -21.49
N GLY A 187 -0.09 13.57 -20.65
CA GLY A 187 -0.84 12.87 -19.60
C GLY A 187 0.04 12.26 -18.50
N GLY A 188 -0.48 11.20 -17.88
CA GLY A 188 0.21 10.41 -16.86
C GLY A 188 -0.05 10.88 -15.42
N TRP A 189 0.63 10.22 -14.48
CA TRP A 189 0.55 10.53 -13.06
C TRP A 189 1.32 11.82 -12.74
N LYS A 190 0.66 12.72 -12.00
CA LYS A 190 1.23 13.97 -11.49
C LYS A 190 1.18 13.96 -9.97
N TRP A 191 2.33 14.18 -9.34
CA TRP A 191 2.42 14.36 -7.89
C TRP A 191 2.01 15.79 -7.52
N CYS A 192 1.25 15.93 -6.43
CA CYS A 192 0.97 17.21 -5.79
C CYS A 192 1.89 17.46 -4.58
N ILE A 193 2.79 16.52 -4.31
CA ILE A 193 3.65 16.51 -3.13
C ILE A 193 5.12 16.35 -3.54
N GLU A 194 6.00 16.83 -2.67
CA GLU A 194 7.45 16.69 -2.81
C GLU A 194 8.06 15.97 -1.61
N LYS A 195 9.29 15.47 -1.77
CA LYS A 195 9.99 14.77 -0.68
C LYS A 195 10.22 15.73 0.49
N GLY A 196 9.75 15.34 1.68
CA GLY A 196 9.87 16.15 2.89
C GLY A 196 8.72 17.15 3.09
N MET A 197 7.79 17.23 2.15
CA MET A 197 6.57 18.04 2.32
C MET A 197 5.68 17.45 3.43
N GLN A 198 5.17 18.31 4.31
CA GLN A 198 4.10 17.93 5.23
C GLN A 198 2.77 17.95 4.49
N VAL A 199 1.98 16.90 4.70
CA VAL A 199 0.66 16.72 4.06
C VAL A 199 -0.41 16.59 5.12
N LYS A 200 -1.58 17.17 4.86
CA LYS A 200 -2.75 17.05 5.74
C LYS A 200 -3.69 15.96 5.24
N VAL A 201 -4.46 15.40 6.16
CA VAL A 201 -5.54 14.46 5.81
C VAL A 201 -6.52 15.15 4.85
N GLY A 202 -6.82 14.47 3.74
CA GLY A 202 -7.70 14.99 2.68
C GLY A 202 -6.99 15.77 1.57
N GLU A 203 -5.73 16.17 1.76
CA GLU A 203 -4.94 16.75 0.67
C GLU A 203 -4.62 15.72 -0.40
N LYS A 204 -4.60 16.18 -1.67
CA LYS A 204 -4.28 15.31 -2.79
C LYS A 204 -2.80 14.99 -2.77
N LEU A 205 -2.46 13.70 -2.82
CA LEU A 205 -1.08 13.25 -3.01
C LEU A 205 -0.67 13.34 -4.49
N GLY A 206 -1.61 13.08 -5.39
CA GLY A 206 -1.40 13.14 -6.83
C GLY A 206 -2.69 12.86 -7.60
N TYR A 207 -2.60 12.91 -8.92
CA TYR A 207 -3.72 12.68 -9.82
C TYR A 207 -3.23 12.16 -11.17
N ALA A 208 -4.12 11.47 -11.88
CA ALA A 208 -3.89 11.04 -13.25
C ALA A 208 -4.42 12.11 -14.21
N VAL A 209 -3.64 12.45 -15.23
CA VAL A 209 -4.00 13.32 -16.35
C VAL A 209 -4.16 12.46 -17.60
N THR A 210 -5.29 12.60 -18.28
CA THR A 210 -5.54 11.95 -19.58
C THR A 210 -4.91 12.74 -20.72
N GLU A 211 -4.67 12.11 -21.86
CA GLU A 211 -4.03 12.77 -23.03
C GLU A 211 -4.81 13.97 -23.60
N GLU A 212 -6.11 14.06 -23.32
CA GLU A 212 -7.02 15.07 -23.86
C GLU A 212 -7.12 16.38 -23.04
N GLY A 213 -6.30 16.54 -22.00
CA GLY A 213 -6.32 17.70 -21.08
C GLY A 213 -5.13 18.64 -21.21
#